data_AF-A0A949AHP7-F1
#
_entry.id   AF-A0A949AHP7-F1
#
_cell.length_a   1.000
_cell.length_b   1.000
_cell.length_c   1.000
_cell.angle_alpha   90.00
_cell.angle_beta   90.00
_cell.angle_gamma   90.00
#
_symmetry.space_group_name_H-M   'P 1'
#
loop_
_entity.id
_entity.type
_entity.pdbx_description
1 polymer ?
#
loop_
_entity_poly.entity_id
_entity_poly.type
_entity_poly.pdbx_seq_one_letter_code
_entity_poly.pdbx_strand_id
1 'polypeptide(L)'
;DLEINSEEIGLFIVNNSNCYAKNIRIEDVDFVANVGFKKHLKLVFEPIDALKVSQREKLKFKVFDNNSDITDTKSKNLINYFKGSDTKVNIRYSNIENTEFIASLEIRNNSFQIKDVRPFSEDTKNIKEH
;
A
#
# COMPACT_ATOMS: atom_id res chain seq x y z
N ASP A 1 -26.64 18.78 -21.04
CA ASP A 1 -25.53 17.83 -21.31
C ASP A 1 -25.08 17.19 -20.02
N LEU A 2 -24.98 15.87 -20.01
CA LEU A 2 -24.53 15.10 -18.86
C LEU A 2 -23.35 14.26 -19.31
N GLU A 3 -22.21 14.47 -18.67
CA GLU A 3 -21.01 13.67 -18.87
C GLU A 3 -20.65 13.00 -17.54
N ILE A 4 -20.61 11.66 -17.56
CA ILE A 4 -20.12 10.84 -16.47
C ILE A 4 -18.85 10.17 -17.01
N ASN A 5 -17.69 10.59 -16.52
CA ASN A 5 -16.43 9.90 -16.77
C ASN A 5 -15.92 9.29 -15.46
N SER A 6 -15.83 7.96 -15.43
CA SER A 6 -15.11 7.20 -14.41
C SER A 6 -13.94 6.50 -15.08
N GLU A 7 -12.77 7.15 -15.13
CA GLU A 7 -11.56 6.44 -15.52
C GLU A 7 -11.13 5.49 -14.37
N GLU A 8 -10.84 4.24 -14.73
CA GLU A 8 -10.51 3.18 -13.78
C GLU A 8 -9.14 3.42 -13.12
N ILE A 9 -9.12 3.93 -11.89
CA ILE A 9 -7.87 4.15 -11.16
C ILE A 9 -7.52 2.90 -10.34
N GLY A 10 -6.60 2.08 -10.84
CA GLY A 10 -5.94 1.05 -10.04
C GLY A 10 -4.76 1.62 -9.25
N LEU A 11 -4.41 0.98 -8.13
CA LEU A 11 -3.09 1.18 -7.52
C LEU A 11 -2.06 0.31 -8.24
N PHE A 12 -0.86 0.86 -8.45
CA PHE A 12 0.22 0.16 -9.11
C PHE A 12 1.50 0.30 -8.31
N ILE A 13 2.31 -0.74 -8.31
CA ILE A 13 3.68 -0.73 -7.81
C ILE A 13 4.64 -0.75 -8.99
N VAL A 14 5.75 -0.02 -8.87
CA VAL A 14 6.83 -0.01 -9.86
C VAL A 14 8.15 -0.24 -9.14
N ASN A 15 8.96 -1.17 -9.63
CA ASN A 15 10.32 -1.34 -9.11
C ASN A 15 11.28 -0.40 -9.83
N ASN A 16 11.51 0.79 -9.26
CA ASN A 16 12.49 1.75 -9.75
C ASN A 16 13.90 1.54 -9.16
N SER A 17 14.13 0.43 -8.45
CA SER A 17 15.45 0.11 -7.93
C SER A 17 16.33 -0.53 -9.00
N ASN A 18 17.63 -0.60 -8.74
CA ASN A 18 18.59 -1.25 -9.65
C ASN A 18 18.62 -2.78 -9.48
N CYS A 19 17.71 -3.36 -8.69
CA CYS A 19 17.72 -4.77 -8.34
C CYS A 19 16.32 -5.40 -8.39
N TYR A 20 16.29 -6.73 -8.48
CA TYR A 20 15.05 -7.50 -8.41
C TYR A 20 14.47 -7.47 -6.99
N ALA A 21 13.16 -7.24 -6.87
CA ALA A 21 12.43 -7.36 -5.61
C ALA A 21 11.57 -8.62 -5.63
N LYS A 22 11.54 -9.36 -4.53
CA LYS A 22 10.75 -10.59 -4.37
C LYS A 22 10.09 -10.65 -2.99
N ASN A 23 9.13 -11.56 -2.82
CA ASN A 23 8.37 -11.74 -1.58
C ASN A 23 7.75 -10.43 -1.08
N ILE A 24 7.20 -9.63 -2.00
CA ILE A 24 6.71 -8.29 -1.69
C ILE A 24 5.38 -8.40 -0.96
N ARG A 25 5.31 -7.80 0.23
CA ARG A 25 4.13 -7.77 1.09
C ARG A 25 3.88 -6.34 1.55
N ILE A 26 2.71 -5.82 1.23
CA ILE A 26 2.25 -4.53 1.74
C ILE A 26 1.50 -4.82 3.04
N GLU A 27 1.89 -4.14 4.12
CA GLU A 27 1.17 -4.27 5.40
C GLU A 27 -0.27 -3.75 5.26
N ASP A 28 -1.20 -4.34 6.02
CA ASP A 28 -2.57 -3.86 6.06
C ASP A 28 -2.60 -2.38 6.46
N VAL A 29 -3.43 -1.61 5.75
CA VAL A 29 -3.49 -0.16 5.91
C VAL A 29 -4.82 0.22 6.54
N ASP A 30 -4.78 0.67 7.79
CA ASP A 30 -5.92 1.27 8.46
C ASP A 30 -5.98 2.77 8.14
N PHE A 31 -7.13 3.26 7.69
CA PHE A 31 -7.33 4.67 7.33
C PHE A 31 -8.74 5.14 7.65
N VAL A 32 -8.91 6.46 7.73
CA VAL A 32 -10.21 7.11 7.93
C VAL A 32 -10.64 7.77 6.62
N ALA A 33 -11.65 7.19 5.97
CA ALA A 33 -12.27 7.77 4.79
C ALA A 33 -13.32 8.82 5.18
N ASN A 34 -13.38 9.93 4.46
CA ASN A 34 -14.46 10.90 4.58
C ASN A 34 -15.42 10.78 3.38
N VAL A 35 -16.54 10.10 3.58
CA VAL A 35 -17.55 9.82 2.54
C VAL A 35 -18.89 10.51 2.82
N GLY A 36 -18.82 11.73 3.39
CA GLY A 36 -19.97 12.44 3.99
C GLY A 36 -20.08 12.18 5.50
N PHE A 37 -19.38 11.17 6.00
CA PHE A 37 -19.07 10.92 7.41
C PHE A 37 -17.70 10.23 7.51
N LYS A 38 -17.07 10.29 8.69
CA LYS A 38 -15.80 9.61 8.94
C LYS A 38 -16.04 8.11 9.14
N LYS A 39 -15.34 7.29 8.37
CA LYS A 39 -15.42 5.83 8.45
C LYS A 39 -14.03 5.22 8.53
N HIS A 40 -13.84 4.32 9.49
CA HIS A 40 -12.60 3.53 9.61
C HIS A 40 -12.66 2.37 8.64
N LEU A 41 -11.68 2.26 7.77
CA LEU A 41 -11.57 1.22 6.76
C LEU A 41 -10.18 0.60 6.83
N LYS A 42 -10.10 -0.66 6.39
CA LYS A 42 -8.85 -1.40 6.26
C LYS A 42 -8.64 -1.83 4.81
N LEU A 43 -7.44 -1.60 4.31
CA LEU A 43 -6.99 -2.11 3.01
C LEU A 43 -6.04 -3.28 3.20
N VAL A 44 -6.34 -4.38 2.53
CA VAL A 44 -5.54 -5.61 2.56
C VAL A 44 -5.09 -5.89 1.14
N PHE A 45 -3.79 -6.04 0.93
CA PHE A 45 -3.20 -6.28 -0.39
C PHE A 45 -2.86 -7.74 -0.57
N GLU A 46 -3.01 -8.26 -1.79
CA GLU A 46 -2.43 -9.56 -2.14
C GLU A 46 -0.91 -9.45 -2.23
N PRO A 47 -0.17 -10.48 -1.79
CA PRO A 47 1.28 -10.51 -1.94
C PRO A 47 1.67 -10.56 -3.42
N ILE A 48 2.86 -10.04 -3.73
CA ILE A 48 3.44 -10.09 -5.08
C ILE A 48 4.72 -10.92 -5.00
N ASP A 49 4.77 -11.98 -5.80
CA ASP A 49 5.89 -12.91 -5.78
C ASP A 49 7.20 -12.19 -6.13
N ALA A 50 7.16 -11.38 -7.18
CA ALA A 50 8.30 -10.58 -7.56
C ALA A 50 8.04 -9.47 -8.59
N LEU A 51 8.96 -8.51 -8.61
CA LEU A 51 8.95 -7.36 -9.51
C LEU A 51 10.36 -7.13 -10.07
N LYS A 52 10.54 -7.31 -11.38
CA LYS A 52 11.80 -6.99 -12.09
C LYS A 52 12.06 -5.49 -12.12
N VAL A 53 13.30 -5.10 -12.36
CA VAL A 53 13.67 -3.69 -12.57
C VAL A 53 12.79 -3.08 -13.66
N SER A 54 12.26 -1.89 -13.39
CA SER A 54 11.33 -1.12 -14.23
C SER A 54 9.98 -1.79 -14.50
N GLN A 55 9.70 -2.95 -13.89
CA GLN A 55 8.41 -3.61 -14.03
C GLN A 55 7.36 -2.86 -13.21
N ARG A 56 6.18 -2.71 -13.82
CA ARG A 56 4.97 -2.16 -13.19
C ARG A 56 3.94 -3.27 -13.05
N GLU A 57 3.31 -3.35 -11.89
CA GLU A 57 2.25 -4.32 -11.61
C GLU A 57 1.06 -3.65 -10.94
N LYS A 58 -0.15 -4.09 -11.29
CA LYS A 58 -1.39 -3.60 -10.68
C LYS A 58 -1.58 -4.33 -9.36
N LEU A 59 -1.72 -3.57 -8.28
CA LEU A 59 -2.00 -4.10 -6.95
C LEU A 59 -3.43 -4.65 -6.91
N LYS A 60 -3.55 -5.88 -6.44
CA LYS A 60 -4.84 -6.46 -6.04
C LYS A 60 -5.02 -6.23 -4.55
N PHE A 61 -6.21 -5.81 -4.15
CA PHE A 61 -6.51 -5.51 -2.77
C PHE A 61 -7.99 -5.73 -2.48
N LYS A 62 -8.32 -5.74 -1.19
CA LYS A 62 -9.67 -5.74 -0.66
C LYS A 62 -9.85 -4.59 0.33
N VAL A 63 -11.04 -4.03 0.38
CA VAL A 63 -11.43 -2.99 1.35
C VAL A 63 -12.38 -3.61 2.36
N PHE A 64 -12.04 -3.48 3.63
CA PHE A 64 -12.85 -3.95 4.74
C PHE A 64 -13.39 -2.78 5.56
N ASP A 65 -14.67 -2.89 5.92
CA ASP A 65 -15.29 -2.12 6.99
C ASP A 65 -15.47 -3.05 8.18
N ASN A 66 -14.63 -2.86 9.20
CA ASN A 66 -14.42 -3.84 10.26
C ASN A 66 -14.02 -5.21 9.67
N ASN A 67 -14.93 -6.19 9.69
CA ASN A 67 -14.70 -7.54 9.17
C ASN A 67 -15.48 -7.83 7.88
N SER A 68 -16.22 -6.86 7.36
CA SER A 68 -17.02 -7.02 6.15
C SER A 68 -16.21 -6.57 4.93
N ASP A 69 -16.02 -7.47 3.97
CA ASP A 69 -15.46 -7.12 2.66
C ASP A 69 -16.48 -6.27 1.91
N ILE A 70 -16.13 -5.00 1.68
CA ILE A 70 -16.96 -4.02 0.97
C ILE A 70 -16.35 -3.65 -0.38
N THR A 71 -15.49 -4.51 -0.93
CA THR A 71 -14.82 -4.25 -2.21
C THR A 71 -15.86 -4.22 -3.33
N ASP A 72 -16.33 -3.01 -3.67
CA ASP A 72 -17.24 -2.74 -4.77
C ASP A 72 -16.55 -1.96 -5.90
N THR A 73 -17.27 -1.73 -6.99
CA THR A 73 -16.81 -0.89 -8.12
C THR A 73 -16.54 0.57 -7.74
N LYS A 74 -17.05 1.08 -6.60
CA LYS A 74 -16.80 2.45 -6.10
C LYS A 74 -15.50 2.55 -5.31
N SER A 75 -15.03 1.46 -4.70
CA SER A 75 -13.67 1.36 -4.14
C SER A 75 -12.57 1.58 -5.19
N LYS A 76 -12.89 1.55 -6.48
CA LYS A 76 -11.93 1.83 -7.57
C LYS A 76 -11.40 3.27 -7.57
N ASN A 77 -11.91 4.20 -6.76
CA ASN A 77 -11.31 5.55 -6.64
C ASN A 77 -10.66 5.80 -5.26
N LEU A 78 -9.93 4.78 -4.79
CA LEU A 78 -9.34 4.71 -3.45
C LEU A 78 -8.42 5.86 -3.06
N ILE A 79 -7.73 6.44 -4.04
CA ILE A 79 -6.87 7.62 -3.83
C ILE A 79 -7.67 8.77 -3.18
N ASN A 80 -8.96 8.89 -3.50
CA ASN A 80 -9.83 9.90 -2.88
C ASN A 80 -10.08 9.63 -1.39
N TYR A 81 -10.05 8.37 -0.94
CA TYR A 81 -10.23 8.08 0.49
C TYR A 81 -8.96 8.36 1.31
N PHE A 82 -7.81 8.36 0.66
CA PHE A 82 -6.53 8.69 1.29
C PHE A 82 -6.22 10.18 1.34
N LYS A 83 -6.97 10.98 0.58
CA LYS A 83 -6.75 12.43 0.45
C LYS A 83 -6.87 13.11 1.82
N GLY A 84 -5.76 13.68 2.28
CA GLY A 84 -5.68 14.36 3.58
C GLY A 84 -5.51 13.42 4.78
N SER A 85 -5.22 12.13 4.57
CA SER A 85 -4.87 11.20 5.64
C SER A 85 -3.35 11.16 5.86
N ASP A 86 -2.91 11.12 7.12
CA ASP A 86 -1.51 10.90 7.51
C ASP A 86 -1.13 9.40 7.47
N THR A 87 -1.82 8.63 6.63
CA THR A 87 -1.70 7.18 6.59
C THR A 87 -0.32 6.78 6.08
N LYS A 88 0.35 5.93 6.86
CA LYS A 88 1.62 5.31 6.46
C LYS A 88 1.35 3.94 5.87
N VAL A 89 2.04 3.60 4.79
CA VAL A 89 1.99 2.27 4.18
C VAL A 89 3.39 1.70 4.24
N ASN A 90 3.54 0.48 4.74
CA ASN A 90 4.83 -0.21 4.74
C ASN A 90 4.83 -1.36 3.74
N ILE A 91 5.95 -1.54 3.07
CA ILE A 91 6.17 -2.63 2.13
C ILE A 91 7.41 -3.40 2.59
N ARG A 92 7.24 -4.69 2.89
CA ARG A 92 8.33 -5.62 3.11
C ARG A 92 8.66 -6.34 1.80
N TYR A 93 9.93 -6.51 1.50
CA TYR A 93 10.39 -7.24 0.32
C TYR A 93 11.82 -7.72 0.53
N SER A 94 12.28 -8.62 -0.33
CA SER A 94 13.67 -9.09 -0.35
C SER A 94 14.33 -8.82 -1.70
N ASN A 95 15.65 -8.64 -1.71
CA ASN A 95 16.42 -8.65 -2.96
C ASN A 95 16.70 -10.08 -3.46
N ILE A 96 17.47 -10.22 -4.54
CA ILE A 96 17.84 -11.54 -5.08
C ILE A 96 18.62 -12.41 -4.09
N GLU A 97 19.42 -11.80 -3.22
CA GLU A 97 20.25 -12.44 -2.19
C GLU A 97 19.47 -12.83 -0.92
N ASN A 98 18.14 -12.62 -0.90
CA ASN A 98 17.25 -12.80 0.26
C ASN A 98 17.47 -11.81 1.41
N THR A 99 18.18 -10.70 1.19
CA THR A 99 18.24 -9.60 2.16
C THR A 99 16.87 -8.92 2.22
N GLU A 100 16.28 -8.86 3.41
CA GLU A 100 14.97 -8.24 3.64
C GLU A 100 15.08 -6.74 3.89
N PHE A 101 14.10 -6.00 3.38
CA PHE A 101 13.96 -4.56 3.52
C PHE A 101 12.53 -4.21 3.91
N ILE A 102 12.38 -3.07 4.57
CA ILE A 102 11.10 -2.40 4.76
C ILE A 102 11.19 -1.00 4.16
N ALA A 103 10.26 -0.70 3.26
CA ALA A 103 10.04 0.62 2.72
C ALA A 103 8.79 1.23 3.35
N SER A 104 8.90 2.44 3.86
CA SER A 104 7.73 3.22 4.31
C SER A 104 7.35 4.22 3.23
N LEU A 105 6.06 4.28 2.93
CA LEU A 105 5.48 5.18 1.95
C LEU A 105 4.57 6.17 2.67
N GLU A 106 4.55 7.39 2.13
CA GLU A 106 3.62 8.44 2.53
C GLU A 106 2.85 8.93 1.31
N ILE A 107 1.67 9.48 1.58
CA ILE A 107 0.76 9.94 0.54
C ILE A 107 1.05 11.42 0.28
N ARG A 108 1.56 11.72 -0.91
CA ARG A 108 1.81 13.10 -1.38
C ARG A 108 1.16 13.30 -2.73
N ASN A 109 0.42 14.40 -2.90
CA ASN A 109 -0.22 14.77 -4.17
C ASN A 109 -0.97 13.61 -4.83
N ASN A 110 -1.81 12.90 -4.07
CA ASN A 110 -2.58 11.75 -4.55
C ASN A 110 -1.72 10.56 -5.07
N SER A 111 -0.46 10.47 -4.64
CA SER A 111 0.45 9.36 -4.97
C SER A 111 1.15 8.83 -3.71
N PHE A 112 1.43 7.53 -3.68
CA PHE A 112 2.30 6.95 -2.65
C PHE A 112 3.75 7.15 -3.04
N GLN A 113 4.53 7.79 -2.17
CA GLN A 113 5.95 8.04 -2.38
C GLN A 113 6.75 7.36 -1.28
N ILE A 114 7.85 6.71 -1.67
CA ILE A 114 8.79 6.13 -0.70
C ILE A 114 9.40 7.27 0.11
N LYS A 115 9.23 7.17 1.43
CA LYS A 115 9.83 8.09 2.41
C LYS A 115 11.18 7.58 2.90
N ASP A 116 11.26 6.29 3.20
CA ASP A 116 12.44 5.66 3.76
C ASP A 116 12.52 4.18 3.32
N VAL A 117 13.74 3.67 3.20
CA VAL A 117 14.03 2.26 2.96
C VAL A 117 15.14 1.85 3.89
N ARG A 118 14.90 0.80 4.67
CA ARG A 118 15.88 0.30 5.64
C ARG A 118 15.92 -1.23 5.62
N PRO A 119 17.08 -1.86 5.94
CA PRO A 119 17.13 -3.29 6.17
C PRO A 119 16.10 -3.70 7.22
N PHE A 120 15.45 -4.83 7.02
CA PHE A 120 14.56 -5.39 8.03
C PHE A 120 15.43 -6.01 9.12
N SER A 121 15.63 -5.30 10.23
CA SER A 121 16.23 -5.86 11.45
C SER A 121 15.12 -6.31 12.40
N GLU A 122 15.16 -7.57 12.82
CA GLU A 122 14.22 -8.11 13.82
C GLU A 122 14.47 -7.58 15.26
N ASP A 123 15.47 -6.71 15.45
CA ASP A 123 15.92 -6.20 16.75
C ASP A 123 14.93 -5.28 17.49
N THR A 124 13.67 -5.18 17.05
CA THR A 124 12.63 -4.40 17.74
C THR A 124 11.68 -5.24 18.59
N LYS A 125 12.04 -6.47 18.97
CA LYS A 125 11.25 -7.32 19.89
C LYS A 125 11.84 -7.55 21.28
N ASN A 126 12.97 -6.94 21.65
CA ASN A 126 13.56 -7.09 23.00
C ASN A 126 13.98 -5.76 23.65
N ILE A 127 13.07 -4.79 23.71
CA ILE A 127 13.15 -3.74 24.75
C ILE A 127 11.82 -3.74 25.50
N LYS A 128 11.62 -4.78 26.31
CA LYS A 128 10.71 -4.73 27.47
C LYS A 128 11.47 -5.24 28.68
N GLU A 129 11.72 -4.29 29.58
CA GLU A 129 11.75 -4.41 31.04
C GLU A 129 12.72 -5.43 31.65
N HIS A 130 13.86 -4.94 32.11
CA HIS A 130 14.48 -5.34 33.37
C HIS A 130 14.65 -4.08 34.24
#